data_AF-A0A2E6SG17-F1
#
_entry.id   AF-A0A2E6SG17-F1
#
_cell.length_a   1.000
_cell.length_b   1.000
_cell.length_c   1.000
_cell.angle_alpha   90.00
_cell.angle_beta   90.00
_cell.angle_gamma   90.00
#
_symmetry.space_group_name_H-M   'P 1'
#
loop_
_entity.id
_entity.type
_entity.pdbx_description
1 polymer ?
#
loop_
_entity_poly.entity_id
_entity_poly.type
_entity_poly.pdbx_seq_one_letter_code
_entity_poly.pdbx_strand_id
1 'polypeptide(L)'
;MNSIIQNFRSKLFAGIAALLPLYLTFFILRFLFETLERMSAPMLKNIGLEIPGLGIVLTIVFIFILGVIVTNFLGRKIFAIGERFVTKVPIVNTVYSTLKQITETFTKGTTEAFEGAVYIEYPRQGLWTMAFISGESKSKDGIPYYHLFVPTTPNPTSGYFLMIPQADARPTGMSVEEGLKTIISGGLLAPEENPLP
;
A
#
# COMPACT_ATOMS: atom_id res chain seq x y z
N MET A 1 29.05 8.24 -24.99
CA MET A 1 28.25 9.31 -24.33
C MET A 1 28.44 9.16 -22.83
N ASN A 2 29.06 10.16 -22.18
CA ASN A 2 29.95 9.98 -21.02
C ASN A 2 29.30 9.40 -19.76
N SER A 3 29.88 8.32 -19.23
CA SER A 3 29.52 7.63 -17.97
C SER A 3 29.30 8.58 -16.77
N ILE A 4 30.03 9.70 -16.72
CA ILE A 4 29.89 10.74 -15.70
C ILE A 4 28.52 11.44 -15.77
N ILE A 5 28.04 11.76 -16.97
CA ILE A 5 26.73 12.41 -17.19
C ILE A 5 25.60 11.43 -16.85
N GLN A 6 25.79 10.14 -17.13
CA GLN A 6 24.82 9.10 -16.81
C GLN A 6 24.70 8.88 -15.30
N ASN A 7 25.83 8.81 -14.59
CA ASN A 7 25.86 8.69 -13.12
C ASN A 7 25.29 9.92 -12.42
N PHE A 8 25.57 11.13 -12.92
CA PHE A 8 25.01 12.36 -12.37
C PHE A 8 23.48 12.41 -12.54
N ARG A 9 22.97 12.13 -13.75
CA ARG A 9 21.52 12.07 -14.02
C ARG A 9 20.84 11.05 -13.13
N SER A 10 21.38 9.83 -13.04
CA SER A 10 20.81 8.77 -12.22
C SER A 10 20.67 9.17 -10.75
N LYS A 11 21.69 9.83 -10.18
CA LYS A 11 21.67 10.30 -8.78
C LYS A 11 20.67 11.44 -8.57
N LEU A 12 20.57 12.36 -9.53
CA LEU A 12 19.61 13.46 -9.48
C LEU A 12 18.16 12.94 -9.55
N PHE A 13 17.88 12.00 -10.45
CA PHE A 13 16.57 11.34 -10.54
C PHE A 13 16.23 10.55 -9.28
N ALA A 14 17.19 9.81 -8.72
CA ALA A 14 16.99 9.09 -7.46
C ALA A 14 16.69 10.05 -6.29
N GLY A 15 17.40 11.18 -6.20
CA GLY A 15 17.15 12.21 -5.19
C GLY A 15 15.76 12.84 -5.32
N ILE A 16 15.36 13.21 -6.53
CA ILE A 16 14.00 13.72 -6.80
C ILE A 16 12.96 12.66 -6.46
N ALA A 17 13.16 11.41 -6.89
CA ALA A 17 12.22 10.31 -6.64
C ALA A 17 12.06 10.04 -5.13
N ALA A 18 13.14 10.12 -4.35
CA ALA A 18 13.09 9.97 -2.90
C ALA A 18 12.39 11.15 -2.18
N LEU A 19 12.57 12.38 -2.69
CA LEU A 19 11.93 13.57 -2.13
C LEU A 19 10.47 13.74 -2.54
N LEU A 20 10.07 13.18 -3.68
CA LEU A 20 8.75 13.38 -4.26
C LEU A 20 7.61 12.97 -3.31
N PRO A 21 7.63 11.80 -2.64
CA PRO A 21 6.58 11.41 -1.69
C PRO A 21 6.49 12.35 -0.48
N LEU A 22 7.64 12.78 0.06
CA LEU A 22 7.71 13.68 1.20
C LEU A 22 7.18 15.07 0.84
N TYR A 23 7.62 15.60 -0.29
CA TYR A 23 7.14 16.88 -0.82
C TYR A 23 5.65 16.84 -1.11
N LEU A 24 5.15 15.77 -1.74
CA LEU A 24 3.73 15.61 -2.04
C LEU A 24 2.89 15.56 -0.76
N THR A 25 3.34 14.82 0.26
CA THR A 25 2.67 14.75 1.56
C THR A 25 2.59 16.13 2.21
N PHE A 26 3.72 16.84 2.29
CA PHE A 26 3.77 18.20 2.83
C PHE A 26 2.87 19.16 2.04
N PHE A 27 2.92 19.09 0.70
CA PHE A 27 2.11 19.92 -0.18
C PHE A 27 0.61 19.70 0.04
N ILE A 28 0.16 18.45 0.12
CA ILE A 28 -1.26 18.12 0.36
C ILE A 28 -1.70 18.62 1.73
N LEU A 29 -0.93 18.36 2.79
CA LEU A 29 -1.28 18.81 4.15
C LEU A 29 -1.34 20.33 4.23
N ARG A 30 -0.36 21.02 3.64
CA ARG A 30 -0.34 22.49 3.57
C ARG A 30 -1.53 23.03 2.78
N PHE A 31 -1.85 22.43 1.63
CA PHE A 31 -3.00 22.82 0.81
C PHE A 31 -4.32 22.69 1.59
N LEU A 32 -4.53 21.57 2.29
CA LEU A 32 -5.72 21.35 3.11
C LEU A 32 -5.79 22.37 4.26
N PHE A 33 -4.69 22.54 4.99
CA PHE A 33 -4.59 23.50 6.08
C PHE A 33 -4.93 24.92 5.63
N GLU A 34 -4.25 25.43 4.59
CA GLU A 34 -4.47 26.80 4.10
C GLU A 34 -5.88 26.98 3.54
N THR A 35 -6.44 25.96 2.88
CA THR A 35 -7.80 26.04 2.32
C THR A 35 -8.84 26.13 3.44
N LEU A 36 -8.75 25.27 4.46
CA LEU A 36 -9.68 25.24 5.59
C LEU A 36 -9.53 26.47 6.49
N GLU A 37 -8.30 26.97 6.67
CA GLU A 37 -8.03 28.22 7.38
C GLU A 37 -8.67 29.40 6.63
N ARG A 38 -8.48 29.52 5.31
CA ARG A 38 -9.08 30.59 4.51
C ARG A 38 -10.61 30.55 4.50
N MET A 39 -11.21 29.36 4.50
CA MET A 39 -12.66 29.20 4.56
C MET A 39 -13.23 29.53 5.95
N SER A 40 -12.51 29.18 7.01
CA SER A 40 -12.98 29.34 8.39
C SER A 40 -12.71 30.74 8.97
N ALA A 41 -11.58 31.36 8.64
CA ALA A 41 -11.15 32.69 9.11
C ALA A 41 -12.26 33.78 9.05
N PRO A 42 -13.00 33.96 7.94
CA PRO A 42 -14.08 34.96 7.91
C PRO A 42 -15.24 34.62 8.85
N MET A 43 -15.54 33.34 9.08
CA MET A 43 -16.60 32.93 10.02
C MET A 43 -16.20 33.18 11.47
N LEU A 44 -14.92 32.94 11.82
CA LEU A 44 -14.39 33.16 13.18
C LEU A 44 -14.23 34.64 13.52
N LYS A 45 -13.78 35.44 12.53
CA LYS A 45 -13.65 36.89 12.68
C LYS A 45 -14.99 37.56 13.00
N ASN A 46 -16.10 37.03 12.46
CA ASN A 46 -17.44 37.51 12.77
C ASN A 46 -17.89 37.20 14.22
N ILE A 47 -17.22 36.28 14.92
CA ILE A 47 -17.55 35.84 16.28
C ILE A 47 -16.47 36.35 17.28
N GLY A 48 -15.47 37.12 16.80
CA GLY A 48 -14.42 37.72 17.63
C GLY A 48 -13.39 36.73 18.17
N LEU A 49 -13.29 35.53 17.60
CA LEU A 49 -12.36 34.48 18.03
C LEU A 49 -11.20 34.39 17.05
N GLU A 50 -9.97 34.52 17.55
CA GLU A 50 -8.75 34.16 16.82
C GLU A 50 -8.10 32.99 17.56
N ILE A 51 -8.19 31.79 16.99
CA ILE A 51 -7.61 30.57 17.57
C ILE A 51 -6.39 30.19 16.73
N PRO A 52 -5.16 30.40 17.22
CA PRO A 52 -3.96 29.98 16.53
C PRO A 52 -3.97 28.46 16.31
N GLY A 53 -3.73 28.01 15.09
CA GLY A 53 -3.67 26.58 14.75
C GLY A 53 -5.03 25.91 14.54
N LEU A 54 -6.13 26.66 14.46
CA LEU A 54 -7.46 26.11 14.19
C LEU A 54 -7.51 25.33 12.87
N GLY A 55 -6.85 25.80 11.82
CA GLY A 55 -6.76 25.08 10.56
C GLY A 55 -6.22 23.66 10.71
N ILE A 56 -5.35 23.40 11.69
CA ILE A 56 -4.84 22.04 11.97
C ILE A 56 -5.96 21.16 12.51
N VAL A 57 -6.69 21.65 13.51
CA VAL A 57 -7.83 20.95 14.11
C VAL A 57 -8.91 20.68 13.05
N LEU A 58 -9.25 21.69 12.26
CA LEU A 58 -10.21 21.56 11.15
C LEU A 58 -9.74 20.54 10.11
N THR A 59 -8.44 20.52 9.78
CA THR A 59 -7.87 19.52 8.86
C THR A 59 -8.02 18.11 9.42
N ILE A 60 -7.70 17.89 10.70
CA ILE A 60 -7.85 16.58 11.35
C ILE A 60 -9.32 16.14 11.35
N VAL A 61 -10.22 17.03 11.77
CA VAL A 61 -11.67 16.76 11.80
C VAL A 61 -12.21 16.47 10.39
N PHE A 62 -11.79 17.24 9.40
CA PHE A 62 -12.19 17.04 8.01
C PHE A 62 -11.73 15.68 7.49
N ILE A 63 -10.47 15.31 7.70
CA ILE A 63 -9.92 14.01 7.31
C ILE A 63 -10.69 12.88 8.00
N PHE A 64 -10.99 13.02 9.30
CA PHE A 64 -11.76 12.03 10.04
C PHE A 64 -13.18 11.87 9.48
N ILE A 65 -13.92 12.96 9.26
CA ILE A 65 -15.26 12.93 8.68
C ILE A 65 -15.22 12.30 7.29
N LEU A 66 -14.25 12.68 6.46
CA LEU A 66 -14.07 12.09 5.14
C LEU A 66 -13.85 10.58 5.25
N GLY A 67 -13.02 10.13 6.19
CA GLY A 67 -12.82 8.72 6.54
C GLY A 67 -14.11 8.00 6.91
N VAL A 68 -14.92 8.59 7.80
CA VAL A 68 -16.23 8.05 8.20
C VAL A 68 -17.17 7.94 7.01
N ILE A 69 -17.20 8.95 6.13
CA ILE A 69 -18.04 8.91 4.93
C ILE A 69 -17.59 7.77 4.02
N VAL A 70 -16.31 7.70 3.64
CA VAL A 70 -15.84 6.70 2.67
C VAL A 70 -15.87 5.26 3.20
N THR A 71 -15.87 5.06 4.51
CA THR A 71 -15.95 3.71 5.13
C THR A 71 -17.38 3.17 5.21
N ASN A 72 -18.39 4.06 5.29
CA ASN A 72 -19.81 3.71 5.37
C ASN A 72 -20.42 3.30 4.01
N PHE A 73 -21.42 2.41 4.02
CA PHE A 73 -22.06 1.89 2.80
C PHE A 73 -22.57 2.97 1.84
N LEU A 74 -23.26 3.98 2.38
CA LEU A 74 -23.79 5.09 1.58
C LEU A 74 -22.67 5.94 0.97
N GLY A 75 -21.62 6.24 1.75
CA GLY A 75 -20.52 7.05 1.26
C GLY A 75 -19.63 6.31 0.26
N ARG A 76 -19.45 4.98 0.38
CA ARG A 76 -18.83 4.16 -0.68
C ARG A 76 -19.56 4.30 -2.01
N LYS A 77 -20.89 4.32 -1.98
CA LYS A 77 -21.72 4.47 -3.19
C LYS A 77 -21.60 5.86 -3.81
N ILE A 78 -21.59 6.91 -3.00
CA ILE A 78 -21.38 8.30 -3.45
C ILE A 78 -19.97 8.47 -4.03
N PHE A 79 -18.96 7.94 -3.35
CA PHE A 79 -17.56 8.01 -3.79
C PHE A 79 -17.36 7.31 -5.14
N ALA A 80 -17.95 6.12 -5.32
CA ALA A 80 -17.92 5.39 -6.59
C ALA A 80 -18.59 6.14 -7.75
N ILE A 81 -19.60 6.97 -7.48
CA ILE A 81 -20.21 7.83 -8.50
C ILE A 81 -19.22 8.95 -8.88
N GLY A 82 -18.59 9.60 -7.90
CA GLY A 82 -17.57 10.63 -8.14
C GLY A 82 -16.40 10.11 -8.98
N GLU A 83 -15.91 8.92 -8.66
CA GLU A 83 -14.86 8.26 -9.44
C GLU A 83 -15.23 8.10 -10.92
N ARG A 84 -16.49 7.75 -11.24
CA ARG A 84 -16.94 7.62 -12.63
C ARG A 84 -16.88 8.93 -13.41
N PHE A 85 -16.85 10.09 -12.75
CA PHE A 85 -16.63 11.37 -13.41
C PHE A 85 -15.13 11.60 -13.64
N VAL A 86 -14.30 11.30 -12.64
CA VAL A 86 -12.84 11.42 -12.72
C VAL A 86 -12.28 10.54 -13.84
N THR A 87 -12.77 9.30 -13.97
CA THR A 87 -12.30 8.34 -14.98
C THR A 87 -12.68 8.69 -16.42
N LYS A 88 -13.59 9.65 -16.62
CA LYS A 88 -13.97 10.14 -17.97
C LYS A 88 -12.99 11.14 -18.56
N VAL A 89 -12.13 11.74 -17.73
CA VAL A 89 -11.14 12.72 -18.20
C VAL A 89 -9.83 11.97 -18.49
N PRO A 90 -9.39 11.83 -19.76
CA PRO A 90 -8.35 10.86 -20.15
C PRO A 90 -7.02 10.95 -19.38
N ILE A 91 -6.54 12.17 -19.14
CA ILE A 91 -5.29 12.42 -18.42
C ILE A 91 -5.47 12.21 -16.91
N VAL A 92 -6.56 12.72 -16.35
CA VAL A 92 -6.85 12.63 -14.91
C VAL A 92 -7.13 11.18 -14.52
N ASN A 93 -7.84 10.43 -15.36
CA ASN A 93 -8.11 9.02 -15.18
C ASN A 93 -6.80 8.26 -14.97
N THR A 94 -5.83 8.43 -15.87
CA THR A 94 -4.54 7.72 -15.80
C THR A 94 -3.84 7.95 -14.46
N VAL A 95 -3.69 9.22 -14.04
CA VAL A 95 -3.04 9.57 -12.78
C VAL A 95 -3.83 9.04 -11.58
N TYR A 96 -5.15 9.27 -11.57
CA TYR A 96 -6.03 8.86 -10.48
C TYR A 96 -6.08 7.32 -10.33
N SER A 97 -6.23 6.59 -11.44
CA SER A 97 -6.30 5.12 -11.42
C SER A 97 -4.99 4.51 -10.96
N THR A 98 -3.84 5.05 -11.38
CA THR A 98 -2.52 4.55 -10.94
C THR A 98 -2.33 4.80 -9.45
N LEU A 99 -2.61 6.01 -8.96
CA LEU A 99 -2.51 6.32 -7.53
C LEU A 99 -3.48 5.49 -6.71
N LYS A 100 -4.73 5.36 -7.16
CA LYS A 100 -5.74 4.53 -6.51
C LYS A 100 -5.31 3.07 -6.47
N GLN A 101 -4.79 2.52 -7.56
CA GLN A 101 -4.32 1.14 -7.59
C GLN A 101 -3.17 0.92 -6.61
N ILE A 102 -2.19 1.83 -6.57
CA ILE A 102 -1.10 1.80 -5.59
C ILE A 102 -1.67 1.82 -4.17
N THR A 103 -2.52 2.79 -3.84
CA THR A 103 -3.13 2.91 -2.51
C THR A 103 -3.99 1.69 -2.19
N GLU A 104 -4.80 1.18 -3.11
CA GLU A 104 -5.62 -0.03 -2.89
C GLU A 104 -4.76 -1.27 -2.67
N THR A 105 -3.65 -1.43 -3.37
CA THR A 105 -2.70 -2.52 -3.11
C THR A 105 -2.12 -2.44 -1.69
N PHE A 106 -1.84 -1.23 -1.20
CA PHE A 106 -1.36 -1.02 0.18
C PHE A 106 -2.48 -1.05 1.24
N THR A 107 -3.72 -0.72 0.89
CA THR A 107 -4.82 -0.51 1.85
C THR A 107 -5.81 -1.68 1.90
N LYS A 108 -6.01 -2.43 0.82
CA LYS A 108 -6.93 -3.59 0.77
C LYS A 108 -6.38 -4.83 1.46
N GLY A 109 -5.39 -4.67 2.34
CA GLY A 109 -5.05 -5.69 3.32
C GLY A 109 -4.54 -6.97 2.68
N THR A 110 -3.46 -6.93 1.92
CA THR A 110 -2.62 -8.14 1.84
C THR A 110 -2.22 -8.57 3.25
N THR A 111 -1.95 -7.64 4.16
CA THR A 111 -1.59 -7.95 5.55
C THR A 111 -2.74 -8.50 6.41
N GLU A 112 -3.99 -8.04 6.22
CA GLU A 112 -5.16 -8.53 6.97
C GLU A 112 -5.85 -9.74 6.31
N ALA A 113 -5.73 -9.90 4.99
CA ALA A 113 -6.28 -11.05 4.27
C ALA A 113 -5.37 -12.28 4.34
N PHE A 114 -4.09 -12.10 4.69
CA PHE A 114 -3.18 -13.21 4.90
C PHE A 114 -2.95 -13.47 6.38
N GLU A 115 -3.09 -14.73 6.79
CA GLU A 115 -2.93 -15.18 8.17
C GLU A 115 -1.45 -15.27 8.58
N GLY A 116 -0.52 -15.36 7.61
CA GLY A 116 0.91 -15.44 7.87
C GLY A 116 1.76 -15.58 6.61
N ALA A 117 3.09 -15.57 6.79
CA ALA A 117 4.07 -15.76 5.73
C ALA A 117 4.91 -17.04 5.96
N VAL A 118 5.04 -17.85 4.92
CA VAL A 118 5.76 -19.13 4.93
C VAL A 118 6.75 -19.23 3.77
N TYR A 119 7.79 -20.03 3.96
CA TYR A 119 8.66 -20.49 2.88
C TYR A 119 8.19 -21.85 2.38
N ILE A 120 8.21 -22.02 1.06
CA ILE A 120 7.85 -23.27 0.38
C ILE A 120 8.88 -23.57 -0.72
N GLU A 121 9.05 -24.84 -1.05
CA GLU A 121 9.84 -25.23 -2.22
C GLU A 121 9.00 -25.12 -3.50
N TYR A 122 9.32 -24.17 -4.38
CA TYR A 122 8.61 -23.95 -5.64
C TYR A 122 9.51 -23.24 -6.67
N PRO A 123 9.46 -23.64 -7.96
CA PRO A 123 8.69 -24.73 -8.54
C PRO A 123 9.33 -26.12 -8.41
N ARG A 124 10.45 -26.27 -7.70
CA ARG A 124 11.13 -27.56 -7.47
C ARG A 124 11.76 -27.65 -6.09
N GLN A 125 12.07 -28.88 -5.66
CA GLN A 125 12.84 -29.13 -4.44
C GLN A 125 14.20 -28.42 -4.46
N GLY A 126 14.61 -27.92 -3.30
CA GLY A 126 15.83 -27.12 -3.09
C GLY A 126 15.75 -25.68 -3.63
N LEU A 127 14.59 -25.24 -4.13
CA LEU A 127 14.38 -23.87 -4.58
C LEU A 127 13.22 -23.26 -3.80
N TRP A 128 13.52 -22.27 -2.98
CA TRP A 128 12.57 -21.71 -2.03
C TRP A 128 11.98 -20.39 -2.49
N THR A 129 10.72 -20.18 -2.17
CA THR A 129 10.03 -18.90 -2.32
C THR A 129 9.23 -18.59 -1.07
N MET A 130 8.95 -17.31 -0.86
CA MET A 130 8.01 -16.88 0.16
C MET A 130 6.59 -16.88 -0.40
N ALA A 131 5.64 -17.29 0.42
CA ALA A 131 4.22 -17.33 0.12
C ALA A 131 3.42 -16.85 1.33
N PHE A 132 2.20 -16.39 1.09
CA PHE A 132 1.32 -15.85 2.12
C PHE A 132 0.08 -16.72 2.28
N ILE A 133 -0.23 -17.09 3.52
CA ILE A 133 -1.36 -17.95 3.85
C ILE A 133 -2.64 -17.14 3.69
N SER A 134 -3.49 -17.49 2.73
CA SER A 134 -4.80 -16.88 2.51
C SER A 134 -5.96 -17.69 3.09
N GLY A 135 -5.67 -18.83 3.71
CA GLY A 135 -6.65 -19.69 4.35
C GLY A 135 -6.16 -21.13 4.49
N GLU A 136 -7.04 -21.99 5.01
CA GLU A 136 -6.76 -23.39 5.28
C GLU A 136 -7.89 -24.31 4.84
N SER A 137 -7.56 -25.57 4.55
CA SER A 137 -8.55 -26.62 4.28
C SER A 137 -8.02 -27.99 4.71
N LYS A 138 -8.88 -29.02 4.63
CA LYS A 138 -8.47 -30.42 4.84
C LYS A 138 -8.82 -31.25 3.62
N SER A 139 -7.95 -32.22 3.28
CA SER A 139 -8.26 -33.23 2.27
C SER A 139 -9.39 -34.16 2.75
N LYS A 140 -9.89 -35.03 1.86
CA LYS A 140 -10.88 -36.06 2.22
C LYS A 140 -10.37 -37.00 3.33
N ASP A 141 -9.05 -37.20 3.40
CA ASP A 141 -8.39 -38.04 4.40
C ASP A 141 -8.01 -37.25 5.68
N GLY A 142 -8.45 -35.98 5.78
CA GLY A 142 -8.23 -35.14 6.96
C GLY A 142 -6.86 -34.44 7.03
N ILE A 143 -6.03 -34.57 6.00
CA ILE A 143 -4.71 -33.92 5.94
C ILE A 143 -4.90 -32.40 5.81
N PRO A 144 -4.29 -31.56 6.67
CA PRO A 144 -4.44 -30.12 6.60
C PRO A 144 -3.59 -29.52 5.48
N TYR A 145 -4.14 -28.53 4.79
CA TYR A 145 -3.54 -27.82 3.66
C TYR A 145 -3.59 -26.32 3.89
N TYR A 146 -2.52 -25.62 3.53
CA TYR A 146 -2.54 -24.17 3.36
C TYR A 146 -3.02 -23.80 1.96
N HIS A 147 -3.78 -22.71 1.90
CA HIS A 147 -4.05 -21.95 0.68
C HIS A 147 -3.05 -20.81 0.63
N LEU A 148 -2.24 -20.77 -0.41
CA LEU A 148 -1.10 -19.88 -0.50
C LEU A 148 -1.21 -18.97 -1.72
N PHE A 149 -0.93 -17.68 -1.51
CA PHE A 149 -0.62 -16.75 -2.57
C PHE A 149 0.90 -16.60 -2.70
N VAL A 150 1.44 -16.95 -3.87
CA VAL A 150 2.84 -16.78 -4.23
C VAL A 150 2.96 -15.57 -5.16
N PRO A 151 3.36 -14.39 -4.66
CA PRO A 151 3.42 -13.18 -5.49
C PRO A 151 4.61 -13.18 -6.44
N THR A 152 4.49 -12.36 -7.49
CA THR A 152 5.62 -11.99 -8.35
C THR A 152 6.38 -10.78 -7.81
N THR A 153 7.69 -10.72 -8.02
CA THR A 153 8.54 -9.57 -7.69
C THR A 153 8.76 -8.67 -8.91
N PRO A 154 8.95 -7.35 -8.76
CA PRO A 154 8.72 -6.53 -7.55
C PRO A 154 7.24 -6.14 -7.35
N ASN A 155 6.37 -6.48 -8.30
CA ASN A 155 4.97 -6.10 -8.28
C ASN A 155 4.07 -7.29 -7.85
N PRO A 156 3.61 -7.35 -6.59
CA PRO A 156 2.85 -8.48 -6.05
C PRO A 156 1.36 -8.47 -6.44
N THR A 157 0.98 -7.71 -7.47
CA THR A 157 -0.41 -7.67 -7.98
C THR A 157 -0.78 -8.92 -8.77
N SER A 158 0.23 -9.71 -9.19
CA SER A 158 0.07 -11.03 -9.80
C SER A 158 0.80 -12.10 -8.99
N GLY A 159 0.43 -13.35 -9.21
CA GLY A 159 1.02 -14.48 -8.53
C GLY A 159 0.31 -15.79 -8.85
N TYR A 160 0.69 -16.83 -8.13
CA TYR A 160 0.08 -18.15 -8.20
C TYR A 160 -0.71 -18.41 -6.94
N PHE A 161 -1.84 -19.10 -7.11
CA PHE A 161 -2.56 -19.70 -6.01
C PHE A 161 -2.15 -21.18 -5.91
N LEU A 162 -1.66 -21.60 -4.75
CA LEU A 162 -1.24 -22.97 -4.49
C LEU A 162 -2.00 -23.53 -3.29
N MET A 163 -2.26 -24.84 -3.31
CA MET A 163 -2.67 -25.59 -2.12
C MET A 163 -1.61 -26.65 -1.85
N ILE A 164 -1.01 -26.62 -0.66
CA ILE A 164 0.02 -27.60 -0.26
C ILE A 164 -0.28 -28.16 1.13
N PRO A 165 0.16 -29.39 1.45
CA PRO A 165 0.14 -29.89 2.82
C PRO A 165 0.83 -28.90 3.77
N GLN A 166 0.26 -28.67 4.96
CA GLN A 166 0.89 -27.76 5.94
C GLN A 166 2.31 -28.20 6.32
N ALA A 167 2.61 -29.50 6.23
CA ALA A 167 3.92 -30.07 6.50
C ALA A 167 5.02 -29.63 5.51
N ASP A 168 4.64 -29.18 4.31
CA ASP A 168 5.57 -28.75 3.26
C ASP A 168 5.89 -27.24 3.33
N ALA A 169 5.32 -26.54 4.30
CA ALA A 169 5.54 -25.13 4.56
C ALA A 169 6.43 -24.93 5.79
N ARG A 170 7.33 -23.94 5.72
CA ARG A 170 8.15 -23.51 6.87
C ARG A 170 7.78 -22.09 7.30
N PRO A 171 7.51 -21.83 8.59
CA PRO A 171 7.28 -20.48 9.06
C PRO A 171 8.48 -19.57 8.74
N THR A 172 8.21 -18.37 8.22
CA THR A 172 9.27 -17.38 7.96
C THR A 172 9.77 -16.70 9.23
N GLY A 173 8.92 -16.63 10.26
CA GLY A 173 9.12 -15.77 11.43
C GLY A 173 8.87 -14.28 11.17
N MET A 174 8.59 -13.89 9.93
CA MET A 174 8.29 -12.52 9.54
C MET A 174 6.81 -12.22 9.67
N SER A 175 6.48 -10.96 9.92
CA SER A 175 5.15 -10.44 9.65
C SER A 175 4.85 -10.49 8.13
N VAL A 176 3.57 -10.55 7.78
CA VAL A 176 3.15 -10.44 6.37
C VAL A 176 3.67 -9.16 5.72
N GLU A 177 3.74 -8.05 6.48
CA GLU A 177 4.25 -6.78 5.99
C GLU A 177 5.75 -6.84 5.63
N GLU A 178 6.57 -7.42 6.50
CA GLU A 178 8.01 -7.62 6.24
C GLU A 178 8.25 -8.54 5.05
N GLY A 179 7.47 -9.62 4.95
CA GLY A 179 7.52 -10.51 3.80
C GLY A 179 7.19 -9.80 2.49
N LEU A 180 6.12 -9.01 2.47
CA LEU A 180 5.73 -8.23 1.29
C LEU A 180 6.78 -7.19 0.92
N LYS A 181 7.37 -6.49 1.89
CA LYS A 181 8.49 -5.56 1.65
C LYS A 181 9.66 -6.28 1.00
N THR A 182 9.99 -7.49 1.46
CA THR A 182 11.04 -8.32 0.88
C THR A 182 10.76 -8.64 -0.59
N ILE A 183 9.56 -9.13 -0.90
CA ILE A 183 9.10 -9.42 -2.28
C ILE A 183 9.12 -8.16 -3.15
N ILE A 184 8.54 -7.05 -2.68
CA ILE A 184 8.46 -5.79 -3.43
C ILE A 184 9.86 -5.23 -3.71
N SER A 185 10.78 -5.36 -2.77
CA SER A 185 12.17 -4.94 -2.95
C SER A 185 12.97 -5.82 -3.90
N GLY A 186 12.41 -6.94 -4.39
CA GLY A 186 13.13 -7.92 -5.19
C GLY A 186 14.21 -8.67 -4.39
N GLY A 187 14.02 -8.78 -3.06
CA GLY A 187 14.97 -9.44 -2.16
C GLY A 187 16.04 -8.52 -1.56
N LEU A 188 16.10 -7.23 -1.91
CA LEU A 188 17.06 -6.29 -1.30
C LEU A 188 16.88 -6.10 0.21
N LEU A 189 15.66 -6.32 0.71
CA LEU A 189 15.33 -6.24 2.13
C LEU A 189 15.22 -7.62 2.80
N ALA A 190 15.70 -8.68 2.14
CA ALA A 190 15.76 -10.00 2.74
C ALA A 190 16.77 -10.02 3.91
N PRO A 191 16.59 -10.91 4.91
CA PRO A 191 17.58 -11.09 5.98
C PRO A 191 18.96 -11.43 5.43
N GLU A 192 20.02 -10.95 6.10
CA GLU A 192 21.40 -11.26 5.72
C GLU A 192 21.73 -12.75 5.88
N GLU A 193 21.17 -13.38 6.91
CA GLU A 193 21.26 -14.83 7.12
C GLU A 193 20.04 -15.52 6.51
N ASN A 194 20.29 -16.50 5.64
CA ASN A 194 19.22 -17.27 5.04
C ASN A 194 18.64 -18.25 6.09
N PRO A 195 17.35 -18.13 6.49
CA PRO A 195 16.75 -18.99 7.51
C PRO A 195 16.40 -20.40 7.00
N LEU A 196 16.75 -20.71 5.75
CA LEU A 196 16.44 -21.96 5.07
C LEU A 196 17.62 -22.96 5.20
N PRO A 197 17.35 -24.27 5.13
CA PRO A 197 18.39 -25.31 5.14
C PRO A 197 19.40 -25.20 4.01
#